data_AF-A0A497FEM6-F1
#
_entry.id   AF-A0A497FEM6-F1
#
_cell.length_a   1.000
_cell.length_b   1.000
_cell.length_c   1.000
_cell.angle_alpha   90.00
_cell.angle_beta   90.00
_cell.angle_gamma   90.00
#
_symmetry.space_group_name_H-M   'P 1'
#
loop_
_entity.id
_entity.type
_entity.pdbx_description
1 polymer ?
#
loop_
_entity_poly.entity_id
_entity_poly.type
_entity_poly.pdbx_seq_one_letter_code
_entity_poly.pdbx_strand_id
1 'polypeptide(L)'
;MKEKCCYVDRISLRDVHRLAKIIYDEWLSNPEKETFTVVDRLATAVSHEVAKFALYELLRVAERKEEYRDIHQVIVDLISGLNCEIHREKALDICRDIALSALSMRFRREEKKE
;
A
#
# COMPACT_ATOMS: atom_id res chain seq x y z
N MET A 1 8.75 -14.06 -26.96
CA MET A 1 9.14 -13.10 -25.90
C MET A 1 7.86 -12.68 -25.19
N LYS A 2 7.71 -12.96 -23.89
CA LYS A 2 6.59 -12.37 -23.12
C LYS A 2 6.91 -10.88 -23.00
N GLU A 3 6.18 -10.03 -23.71
CA GLU A 3 6.25 -8.58 -23.50
C GLU A 3 6.00 -8.31 -22.01
N LYS A 4 6.86 -7.51 -21.39
CA LYS A 4 6.67 -7.12 -19.99
C LYS A 4 5.45 -6.19 -19.92
N CYS A 5 4.27 -6.73 -19.59
CA CYS A 5 3.02 -5.96 -19.46
C CYS A 5 3.10 -4.90 -18.36
N CYS A 6 3.78 -5.20 -17.25
CA CYS A 6 4.01 -4.28 -16.13
C CYS A 6 5.17 -4.78 -15.23
N TYR A 7 5.41 -4.11 -14.11
CA TYR A 7 6.53 -4.37 -13.19
C TYR A 7 6.14 -4.91 -11.82
N VAL A 8 4.88 -5.34 -11.64
CA VAL A 8 4.37 -5.89 -10.36
C VAL A 8 5.21 -7.03 -9.81
N ASP A 9 5.79 -7.87 -10.67
CA ASP A 9 6.63 -8.99 -10.25
C ASP A 9 7.92 -8.58 -9.53
N ARG A 10 8.30 -7.30 -9.59
CA ARG A 10 9.50 -6.76 -8.92
C ARG A 10 9.22 -6.34 -7.48
N ILE A 11 7.95 -6.23 -7.09
CA ILE A 11 7.57 -5.79 -5.76
C ILE A 11 7.93 -6.90 -4.77
N SER A 12 8.79 -6.55 -3.82
CA SER A 12 9.26 -7.45 -2.78
C SER A 12 8.46 -7.31 -1.50
N LEU A 13 8.60 -8.28 -0.59
CA LEU A 13 8.02 -8.19 0.77
C LEU A 13 8.54 -6.98 1.55
N ARG A 14 9.77 -6.54 1.27
CA ARG A 14 10.32 -5.32 1.88
C ARG A 14 9.52 -4.10 1.44
N ASP A 15 9.13 -4.04 0.18
CA ASP A 15 8.37 -2.91 -0.36
C ASP A 15 6.96 -2.87 0.23
N VAL A 16 6.32 -4.04 0.37
CA VAL A 16 5.04 -4.20 1.09
C VAL A 16 5.13 -3.64 2.51
N HIS A 17 6.16 -4.05 3.26
CA HIS A 17 6.34 -3.58 4.63
C HIS A 17 6.55 -2.07 4.73
N ARG A 18 7.23 -1.47 3.76
CA ARG A 18 7.47 -0.03 3.73
C ARG A 18 6.22 0.76 3.37
N LEU A 19 5.43 0.28 2.42
CA LEU A 19 4.11 0.87 2.11
C LEU A 19 3.18 0.76 3.32
N ALA A 20 3.19 -0.38 4.01
CA ALA A 20 2.46 -0.58 5.25
C ALA A 20 2.90 0.40 6.35
N LYS A 21 4.19 0.70 6.46
CA LYS A 21 4.71 1.69 7.40
C LYS A 21 4.19 3.10 7.10
N ILE A 22 4.09 3.49 5.84
CA ILE A 22 3.52 4.79 5.45
C ILE A 22 2.07 4.89 5.93
N ILE A 23 1.28 3.84 5.69
CA ILE A 23 -0.10 3.76 6.16
C ILE A 23 -0.15 3.89 7.68
N TYR A 24 0.69 3.15 8.37
CA TYR A 24 0.76 3.17 9.82
C TYR A 24 1.09 4.58 10.35
N ASP A 25 2.17 5.18 9.88
CA ASP A 25 2.67 6.46 10.40
C ASP A 25 1.69 7.61 10.15
N GLU A 26 1.06 7.65 8.98
CA GLU A 26 0.17 8.75 8.58
C GLU A 26 -1.30 8.56 9.00
N TRP A 27 -1.81 7.33 9.05
CA TRP A 27 -3.24 7.07 9.25
C TRP A 27 -3.57 6.31 10.55
N LEU A 28 -2.67 5.50 11.10
CA LEU A 28 -2.98 4.59 12.23
C LEU A 28 -2.20 4.88 13.52
N SER A 29 -1.11 5.65 13.45
CA SER A 29 -0.19 5.81 14.58
C SER A 29 -0.72 6.72 15.69
N ASN A 30 -1.70 7.58 15.37
CA ASN A 30 -2.32 8.54 16.28
C ASN A 30 -3.82 8.23 16.48
N PRO A 31 -4.22 7.66 17.64
CA PRO A 31 -5.61 7.27 17.90
C PRO A 31 -6.62 8.41 17.77
N GLU A 32 -6.26 9.65 18.11
CA GLU A 32 -7.18 10.80 18.06
C GLU A 32 -7.46 11.29 16.64
N LYS A 33 -6.64 10.88 15.67
CA LYS A 33 -6.72 11.27 14.25
C LYS A 33 -6.79 10.06 13.33
N GLU A 34 -7.05 8.88 13.90
CA GLU A 34 -7.04 7.62 13.16
C GLU A 34 -8.12 7.64 12.08
N THR A 35 -7.72 7.28 10.85
CA THR A 35 -8.66 7.15 9.74
C THR A 35 -8.34 5.89 8.95
N PHE A 36 -9.33 5.02 8.79
CA PHE A 36 -9.14 3.73 8.11
C PHE A 36 -9.33 3.83 6.59
N THR A 37 -9.56 5.03 6.05
CA THR A 37 -9.96 5.22 4.64
C THR A 37 -9.00 4.59 3.64
N VAL A 38 -7.68 4.73 3.83
CA VAL A 38 -6.67 4.12 2.95
C VAL A 38 -6.55 2.63 3.20
N VAL A 39 -6.56 2.20 4.47
CA VAL A 39 -6.48 0.79 4.88
C VAL A 39 -7.65 -0.01 4.33
N ASP A 40 -8.88 0.46 4.54
CA ASP A 40 -10.11 -0.22 4.14
C ASP A 40 -10.20 -0.36 2.63
N ARG A 41 -9.81 0.68 1.89
CA ARG A 41 -9.81 0.66 0.41
C ARG A 41 -8.81 -0.35 -0.14
N LEU A 42 -7.64 -0.48 0.49
CA LEU A 42 -6.63 -1.47 0.10
C LEU A 42 -6.98 -2.89 0.56
N ALA A 43 -7.56 -3.04 1.76
CA ALA A 43 -7.95 -4.34 2.32
C ALA A 43 -9.17 -4.95 1.60
N THR A 44 -10.19 -4.13 1.32
CA THR A 44 -11.40 -4.61 0.65
C THR A 44 -11.19 -4.74 -0.85
N ALA A 45 -10.48 -3.78 -1.46
CA ALA A 45 -10.16 -3.79 -2.88
C ALA A 45 -11.37 -4.15 -3.77
N VAL A 46 -12.57 -3.66 -3.42
CA VAL A 46 -13.85 -4.02 -4.07
C VAL A 46 -13.80 -3.79 -5.59
N SER A 47 -12.99 -2.82 -6.03
CA SER A 47 -12.53 -2.71 -7.40
C SER A 47 -11.06 -2.27 -7.44
N HIS A 48 -10.40 -2.54 -8.57
CA HIS A 48 -9.04 -2.04 -8.80
C HIS A 48 -8.97 -0.51 -8.80
N GLU A 49 -10.04 0.20 -9.17
CA GLU A 49 -10.09 1.67 -9.13
C GLU A 49 -10.06 2.19 -7.69
N VAL A 50 -10.78 1.53 -6.77
CA VAL A 50 -10.76 1.89 -5.34
C VAL A 50 -9.35 1.72 -4.75
N ALA A 51 -8.66 0.64 -5.11
CA ALA A 51 -7.27 0.43 -4.72
C ALA A 51 -6.34 1.50 -5.31
N LYS A 52 -6.51 1.87 -6.59
CA LYS A 52 -5.71 2.95 -7.23
C LYS A 52 -5.86 4.28 -6.48
N PHE A 53 -7.07 4.66 -6.08
CA PHE A 53 -7.27 5.91 -5.32
C PHE A 53 -6.48 5.91 -4.01
N ALA A 54 -6.50 4.81 -3.27
CA ALA A 54 -5.70 4.69 -2.05
C ALA A 54 -4.19 4.76 -2.35
N LEU A 55 -3.73 4.15 -3.45
CA LEU A 55 -2.33 4.24 -3.88
C LEU A 55 -1.93 5.68 -4.28
N TYR A 56 -2.81 6.48 -4.88
CA TYR A 56 -2.53 7.89 -5.15
C TYR A 56 -2.39 8.71 -3.87
N GLU A 57 -3.13 8.38 -2.81
CA GLU A 57 -2.94 9.01 -1.51
C GLU A 57 -1.57 8.67 -0.91
N LEU A 58 -1.13 7.40 -1.02
CA LEU A 58 0.22 6.99 -0.65
C LEU A 58 1.29 7.72 -1.48
N LEU A 59 1.05 7.88 -2.78
CA LEU A 59 1.97 8.59 -3.69
C LEU A 59 2.16 10.04 -3.23
N ARG A 60 1.07 10.73 -2.91
CA ARG A 60 1.11 12.10 -2.39
C ARG A 60 1.92 12.21 -1.09
N VAL A 61 1.86 11.19 -0.22
CA VAL A 61 2.71 11.15 0.97
C VAL A 61 4.18 10.94 0.58
N ALA A 62 4.47 10.00 -0.32
CA ALA A 62 5.83 9.73 -0.79
C ALA A 62 6.48 10.94 -1.46
N GLU A 63 5.71 11.73 -2.20
CA GLU A 63 6.17 12.98 -2.84
C GLU A 63 6.48 14.09 -1.84
N ARG A 64 5.78 14.13 -0.70
CA ARG A 64 5.93 15.21 0.30
C ARG A 64 6.96 14.90 1.39
N LYS A 65 7.36 13.63 1.54
CA LYS A 65 8.23 13.15 2.64
C LYS A 65 9.48 12.45 2.09
N GLU A 66 10.65 13.06 2.29
CA GLU A 66 11.94 12.51 1.83
C GLU A 66 12.21 11.08 2.34
N GLU A 67 11.75 10.72 3.53
CA GLU A 67 11.87 9.36 4.09
C GLU A 67 11.19 8.25 3.25
N TYR A 68 10.30 8.64 2.33
CA TYR A 68 9.50 7.74 1.49
C TYR A 68 9.77 7.93 -0.01
N ARG A 69 10.76 8.71 -0.40
CA ARG A 69 11.02 9.04 -1.80
C ARG A 69 11.28 7.82 -2.69
N ASP A 70 11.94 6.81 -2.15
CA ASP A 70 12.31 5.57 -2.82
C ASP A 70 11.16 4.57 -2.95
N ILE A 71 10.03 4.79 -2.26
CA ILE A 71 8.82 3.97 -2.43
C ILE A 71 7.97 4.41 -3.63
N HIS A 72 8.23 5.60 -4.16
CA HIS A 72 7.46 6.20 -5.25
C HIS A 72 7.34 5.24 -6.45
N GLN A 73 8.46 4.64 -6.87
CA GLN A 73 8.47 3.71 -7.99
C GLN A 73 7.64 2.45 -7.70
N VAL A 74 7.65 1.97 -6.46
CA VAL A 74 6.84 0.81 -6.06
C VAL A 74 5.34 1.11 -6.19
N ILE A 75 4.91 2.30 -5.78
CA ILE A 75 3.51 2.72 -5.91
C ILE A 75 3.12 2.81 -7.38
N VAL A 76 3.98 3.38 -8.23
CA VAL A 76 3.76 3.45 -9.68
C VAL A 76 3.67 2.05 -10.30
N ASP A 77 4.55 1.13 -9.90
CA ASP A 77 4.55 -0.25 -10.39
C ASP A 77 3.27 -1.00 -9.97
N LEU A 78 2.74 -0.74 -8.77
CA LEU A 78 1.44 -1.24 -8.31
C LEU A 78 0.28 -0.69 -9.14
N ILE A 79 0.24 0.63 -9.36
CA ILE A 79 -0.80 1.27 -10.17
C ILE A 79 -0.78 0.71 -11.60
N SER A 80 0.41 0.54 -12.19
CA SER A 80 0.58 -0.12 -13.48
C SER A 80 0.05 -1.57 -13.45
N GLY A 81 0.30 -2.28 -12.35
CA GLY A 81 -0.27 -3.59 -12.07
C GLY A 81 -1.78 -3.65 -12.12
N LEU A 82 -2.45 -2.71 -11.44
CA LEU A 82 -3.90 -2.60 -11.40
C LEU A 82 -4.51 -2.30 -12.79
N ASN A 83 -3.75 -1.60 -13.64
CA ASN A 83 -4.13 -1.34 -15.03
C ASN A 83 -3.90 -2.55 -15.96
N CYS A 84 -2.92 -3.42 -15.68
CA CYS A 84 -2.63 -4.60 -16.50
C CYS A 84 -3.60 -5.75 -16.18
N GLU A 85 -4.43 -6.16 -17.14
CA GLU A 85 -5.41 -7.24 -16.97
C GLU A 85 -4.79 -8.57 -16.51
N ILE A 86 -3.55 -8.84 -16.92
CA ILE A 86 -2.83 -10.08 -16.59
C ILE A 86 -2.40 -10.11 -15.11
N HIS A 87 -1.95 -8.97 -14.56
CA HIS A 87 -1.37 -8.89 -13.21
C HIS A 87 -2.27 -8.19 -12.19
N ARG A 88 -3.48 -7.79 -12.58
CA ARG A 88 -4.42 -7.05 -11.74
C ARG A 88 -4.70 -7.77 -10.43
N GLU A 89 -5.02 -9.06 -10.49
CA GLU A 89 -5.32 -9.85 -9.27
C GLU A 89 -4.12 -9.89 -8.32
N LYS A 90 -2.91 -10.12 -8.86
CA LYS A 90 -1.67 -10.08 -8.06
C LYS A 90 -1.44 -8.70 -7.43
N ALA A 91 -1.69 -7.62 -8.17
CA ALA A 91 -1.56 -6.27 -7.63
C ALA A 91 -2.61 -5.98 -6.54
N LEU A 92 -3.83 -6.51 -6.67
CA LEU A 92 -4.86 -6.44 -5.64
C LEU A 92 -4.45 -7.21 -4.38
N ASP A 93 -3.89 -8.41 -4.52
CA ASP A 93 -3.40 -9.20 -3.38
C ASP A 93 -2.29 -8.46 -2.63
N ILE A 94 -1.35 -7.84 -3.35
CA ILE A 94 -0.32 -7.00 -2.74
C ILE A 94 -0.94 -5.82 -1.98
N CYS A 95 -1.99 -5.18 -2.53
CA CYS A 95 -2.70 -4.11 -1.83
C CYS A 95 -3.30 -4.60 -0.50
N ARG A 96 -3.90 -5.80 -0.49
CA ARG A 96 -4.44 -6.43 0.73
C ARG A 96 -3.33 -6.71 1.74
N ASP A 97 -2.20 -7.25 1.29
CA ASP A 97 -1.04 -7.56 2.15
C ASP A 97 -0.46 -6.29 2.80
N ILE A 98 -0.42 -5.17 2.06
CA ILE A 98 -0.01 -3.86 2.57
C ILE A 98 -0.95 -3.43 3.71
N ALA A 99 -2.27 -3.51 3.51
CA ALA A 99 -3.27 -3.12 4.50
C ALA A 99 -3.20 -3.98 5.76
N LEU A 100 -3.11 -5.31 5.60
CA LEU A 100 -2.98 -6.26 6.71
C LEU A 100 -1.68 -6.04 7.49
N SER A 101 -0.58 -5.77 6.79
CA SER A 101 0.71 -5.46 7.42
C SER A 101 0.64 -4.18 8.25
N ALA A 102 -0.06 -3.14 7.77
CA ALA A 102 -0.23 -1.89 8.50
C ALA A 102 -1.07 -2.07 9.77
N LEU A 103 -2.18 -2.82 9.66
CA LEU A 103 -3.02 -3.17 10.81
C LEU A 103 -2.24 -3.99 11.84
N SER A 104 -1.41 -4.95 11.40
CA SER A 104 -0.54 -5.72 12.29
C SER A 104 0.45 -4.85 13.06
N MET A 105 0.98 -3.77 12.46
CA MET A 105 1.82 -2.81 13.16
C MET A 105 1.07 -2.08 14.27
N ARG A 106 -0.21 -1.76 14.03
CA ARG A 106 -1.08 -1.12 15.03
C ARG A 106 -1.28 -2.00 16.25
N PHE A 107 -1.74 -3.24 16.05
CA PHE A 107 -2.01 -4.17 17.15
C PHE A 107 -0.76 -4.46 17.98
N ARG A 108 0.40 -4.68 17.36
CA ARG A 108 1.66 -4.91 18.07
C ARG A 108 2.12 -3.73 18.94
N ARG A 109 1.65 -2.50 18.66
CA ARG A 109 1.96 -1.34 19.50
C ARG A 109 0.96 -1.19 20.65
N GLU A 110 -0.28 -1.60 20.45
CA GLU A 110 -1.28 -1.66 21.51
C GLU A 110 -0.86 -2.69 22.59
N GLU A 111 -0.43 -3.89 22.18
CA GLU A 111 0.09 -4.93 23.08
C GLU A 111 1.32 -4.52 23.91
N LYS A 112 2.08 -3.50 23.48
CA LYS A 112 3.25 -2.98 24.20
C LYS A 112 2.92 -1.85 25.18
N LYS A 113 1.70 -1.33 25.14
CA LYS A 113 1.23 -0.24 26.02
C LYS A 113 0.41 -0.76 27.22
N GLU A 114 -0.04 -2.01 27.16
CA GLU A 114 -0.60 -2.78 28.27
C GLU A 114 0.51 -3.42 29.12
#